data_AF-A0A7K3DL59-F1
#
_entry.id   AF-A0A7K3DL59-F1
#
_cell.length_a   1.000
_cell.length_b   1.000
_cell.length_c   1.000
_cell.angle_alpha   90.00
_cell.angle_beta   90.00
_cell.angle_gamma   90.00
#
_symmetry.space_group_name_H-M   'P 1'
#
loop_
_entity.id
_entity.type
_entity.pdbx_description
1 polymer ?
#
loop_
_entity_poly.entity_id
_entity_poly.type
_entity_poly.pdbx_seq_one_letter_code
_entity_poly.pdbx_strand_id
1 'polypeptide(L)'
;MATPKKSRGAGAQSKPGRALSLIVIIMVALVGGMFISGTFTPRLGIDLAGGTSITLQAKNEPGKPNAINKTNMDTAADIINRRVNGMGVSEAEVQTQGNDNIIVNIPRGTNQKQAREQVGTTAQLYFRPVLTVA
;
A
#
# COMPACT_ATOMS: atom_id res chain seq x y z
N MET A 1 60.53 -12.57 -36.05
CA MET A 1 59.92 -12.60 -34.70
C MET A 1 58.43 -12.85 -34.89
N ALA A 2 57.94 -14.06 -34.62
CA ALA A 2 56.53 -14.42 -34.77
C ALA A 2 55.94 -14.71 -33.38
N THR A 3 54.84 -14.04 -33.05
CA THR A 3 54.15 -14.14 -31.76
C THR A 3 53.24 -15.38 -31.70
N PRO A 4 53.13 -16.07 -30.54
CA PRO A 4 52.25 -17.23 -30.43
C PRO A 4 50.80 -16.77 -30.28
N LYS A 5 49.92 -17.34 -31.12
CA LYS A 5 48.48 -17.09 -31.11
C LYS A 5 47.85 -17.85 -29.92
N LYS A 6 47.45 -17.11 -28.89
CA LYS A 6 46.72 -17.59 -27.70
C LYS A 6 45.44 -18.33 -28.14
N SER A 7 45.35 -19.63 -27.84
CA SER A 7 44.12 -20.40 -28.03
C SER A 7 43.04 -19.86 -27.10
N ARG A 8 41.94 -19.38 -27.68
CA ARG A 8 40.73 -19.05 -26.93
C ARG A 8 40.09 -20.38 -26.52
N GLY A 9 39.99 -20.60 -25.21
CA GLY A 9 39.39 -21.77 -24.61
C GLY A 9 38.02 -22.05 -25.22
N ALA A 10 37.78 -23.33 -25.53
CA ALA A 10 36.53 -23.82 -26.07
C ALA A 10 35.35 -23.30 -25.23
N GLY A 11 34.42 -22.61 -25.89
CA GLY A 11 33.16 -22.24 -25.28
C GLY A 11 32.51 -23.51 -24.75
N ALA A 12 32.36 -23.60 -23.43
CA ALA A 12 31.66 -24.70 -22.79
C ALA A 12 30.27 -24.77 -23.41
N GLN A 13 30.04 -25.80 -24.22
CA GLN A 13 28.78 -26.06 -24.87
C GLN A 13 27.73 -26.19 -23.77
N SER A 14 26.89 -25.17 -23.61
CA SER A 14 25.83 -25.16 -22.62
C SER A 14 24.95 -26.37 -22.93
N LYS A 15 24.93 -27.35 -22.04
CA LYS A 15 24.03 -28.50 -22.16
C LYS A 15 22.69 -28.05 -21.59
N PRO A 16 21.71 -27.62 -22.42
CA PRO A 16 20.47 -27.02 -21.93
C PRO A 16 19.71 -27.99 -21.02
N GLY A 17 19.85 -29.30 -21.23
CA GLY A 17 19.24 -30.33 -20.38
C GLY A 17 19.62 -30.23 -18.89
N ARG A 18 20.89 -29.90 -18.56
CA ARG A 18 21.29 -29.73 -17.15
C ARG A 18 20.64 -28.52 -16.51
N ALA A 19 20.56 -27.41 -17.24
CA ALA A 19 19.89 -26.20 -16.77
C ALA A 19 18.38 -26.42 -16.60
N LEU A 20 17.75 -27.10 -17.57
CA LEU A 20 16.34 -27.46 -17.51
C LEU A 20 16.02 -28.39 -16.33
N SER A 21 16.85 -29.41 -16.08
CA SER A 21 16.68 -30.29 -14.91
C SER A 21 16.81 -29.52 -13.60
N LEU A 22 17.75 -28.58 -13.49
CA LEU A 22 17.87 -27.71 -12.32
C LEU A 22 16.63 -26.84 -12.11
N ILE A 23 16.09 -26.24 -13.17
CA ILE A 23 14.86 -25.43 -13.11
C ILE A 23 13.68 -26.28 -12.63
N VAL A 24 13.52 -27.49 -13.15
CA VAL A 24 12.45 -28.41 -12.74
C VAL A 24 12.59 -28.80 -11.27
N ILE A 25 13.80 -29.11 -10.81
CA ILE A 25 14.06 -29.43 -9.40
C ILE A 25 13.70 -28.24 -8.50
N ILE A 26 14.08 -27.02 -8.88
CA ILE A 26 13.76 -25.81 -8.14
C ILE A 26 12.24 -25.59 -8.09
N MET A 27 11.53 -25.76 -9.21
CA MET A 27 10.07 -25.68 -9.25
C MET A 27 9.41 -26.69 -8.31
N VAL A 28 9.83 -27.96 -8.35
CA VAL A 28 9.29 -29.00 -7.46
C VAL A 28 9.57 -28.68 -6.01
N ALA A 29 10.77 -28.17 -5.68
CA ALA A 29 11.12 -27.77 -4.33
C ALA A 29 10.28 -26.59 -3.83
N LEU A 30 10.02 -25.57 -4.66
CA LEU A 30 9.17 -24.43 -4.31
C LEU A 30 7.70 -24.85 -4.11
N VAL A 31 7.16 -25.67 -5.02
CA VAL A 31 5.80 -26.19 -4.93
C VAL A 31 5.65 -27.09 -3.69
N GLY A 32 6.58 -28.04 -3.49
CA GLY A 32 6.59 -28.90 -2.30
C GLY A 32 6.72 -28.10 -1.00
N GLY A 33 7.56 -27.06 -0.99
CA GLY A 33 7.69 -26.13 0.13
C GLY A 33 6.38 -25.43 0.48
N MET A 34 5.60 -25.02 -0.54
CA MET A 34 4.27 -24.42 -0.35
C MET A 34 3.26 -25.39 0.27
N PHE A 35 3.31 -26.69 -0.07
CA PHE A 35 2.48 -27.72 0.57
C PHE A 35 2.85 -27.93 2.04
N ILE A 36 4.15 -27.90 2.37
CA ILE A 36 4.65 -28.06 3.74
C ILE A 36 4.32 -26.84 4.60
N SER A 37 4.42 -25.62 4.05
CA SER A 37 4.15 -24.37 4.78
C SER A 37 2.66 -24.09 5.00
N GLY A 38 1.76 -24.80 4.32
CA GLY A 38 0.31 -24.59 4.42
C GLY A 38 -0.19 -23.26 3.82
N THR A 39 0.68 -22.51 3.14
CA THR A 39 0.37 -21.21 2.55
C THR A 39 -0.20 -21.38 1.14
N PHE A 40 -1.38 -21.98 1.03
CA PHE A 40 -2.00 -22.31 -0.25
C PHE A 40 -2.63 -21.11 -0.98
N THR A 41 -2.89 -20.03 -0.26
CA THR A 41 -3.53 -18.84 -0.80
C THR A 41 -2.52 -17.69 -0.85
N PRO A 42 -2.26 -17.09 -2.02
CA PRO A 42 -1.48 -15.86 -2.08
C PRO A 42 -2.20 -14.73 -1.32
N ARG A 43 -1.48 -13.68 -0.92
CA ARG A 43 -2.14 -12.46 -0.44
C ARG A 43 -2.79 -11.76 -1.64
N LEU A 44 -4.11 -11.61 -1.61
CA LEU A 44 -4.84 -10.91 -2.66
C LEU A 44 -4.73 -9.40 -2.41
N GLY A 45 -4.32 -8.64 -3.42
CA GLY A 45 -4.41 -7.18 -3.38
C GLY A 45 -5.87 -6.71 -3.36
N ILE A 46 -6.11 -5.44 -3.03
CA ILE A 46 -7.46 -4.90 -2.80
C ILE A 46 -8.43 -5.06 -3.99
N ASP A 47 -7.93 -5.07 -5.23
CA ASP A 47 -8.75 -5.26 -6.43
C ASP A 47 -9.31 -6.70 -6.52
N LEU A 48 -8.57 -7.67 -5.96
CA LEU A 48 -8.94 -9.10 -5.95
C LEU A 48 -9.59 -9.52 -4.61
N ALA A 49 -9.11 -8.98 -3.49
CA ALA A 49 -9.65 -9.21 -2.15
C ALA A 49 -10.94 -8.43 -1.90
N GLY A 50 -11.18 -7.38 -2.69
CA GLY A 50 -12.19 -6.34 -2.51
C GLY A 50 -12.03 -5.53 -1.23
N GLY A 51 -12.99 -4.64 -0.98
CA GLY A 51 -12.92 -3.72 0.16
C GLY A 51 -13.95 -2.60 0.07
N THR A 52 -13.71 -1.52 0.80
CA THR A 52 -14.45 -0.26 0.65
C THR A 52 -13.52 0.80 0.08
N SER A 53 -13.98 1.52 -0.95
CA SER A 53 -13.36 2.76 -1.40
C SER A 53 -14.22 3.95 -0.96
N ILE A 54 -13.58 4.96 -0.35
CA ILE A 54 -14.23 6.18 0.13
C ILE A 54 -13.54 7.36 -0.54
N THR A 55 -14.31 8.16 -1.28
CA THR A 55 -13.83 9.42 -1.85
C THR A 55 -14.29 10.58 -0.97
N LEU A 56 -13.33 11.33 -0.45
CA LEU A 56 -13.55 12.52 0.37
C LEU A 56 -13.22 13.75 -0.46
N GLN A 57 -14.17 14.68 -0.57
CA GLN A 57 -13.95 15.96 -1.25
C GLN A 57 -13.67 17.06 -0.23
N ALA A 58 -12.56 17.76 -0.41
CA ALA A 58 -12.17 18.88 0.41
C ALA A 58 -13.13 20.06 0.22
N LYS A 59 -13.47 20.71 1.34
CA LYS A 59 -14.27 21.94 1.36
C LYS A 59 -13.52 23.02 2.10
N ASN A 60 -13.55 24.24 1.58
CA ASN A 60 -12.99 25.40 2.26
C ASN A 60 -13.74 25.66 3.56
N GLU A 61 -13.02 25.96 4.63
CA GLU A 61 -13.62 26.48 5.85
C GLU A 61 -14.12 27.92 5.62
N PRO A 62 -15.23 28.32 6.25
CA PRO A 62 -15.67 29.72 6.23
C PRO A 62 -14.53 30.67 6.63
N GLY A 63 -14.25 31.67 5.79
CA GLY A 63 -13.14 32.61 6.02
C GLY A 63 -11.77 32.19 5.49
N LYS A 64 -11.63 31.00 4.87
CA LYS A 64 -10.37 30.53 4.25
C LYS A 64 -10.58 30.07 2.80
N PRO A 65 -10.70 30.98 1.81
CA PRO A 65 -11.04 30.63 0.43
C PRO A 65 -9.93 29.85 -0.32
N ASN A 66 -8.69 29.85 0.15
CA ASN A 66 -7.55 29.16 -0.46
C ASN A 66 -7.06 27.96 0.37
N ALA A 67 -7.95 27.37 1.17
CA ALA A 67 -7.58 26.24 2.03
C ALA A 67 -7.34 24.95 1.22
N ILE A 68 -7.95 24.81 0.05
CA ILE A 68 -7.69 23.70 -0.87
C ILE A 68 -6.40 24.01 -1.66
N ASN A 69 -5.28 23.47 -1.18
CA ASN A 69 -3.97 23.55 -1.82
C ASN A 69 -3.17 22.26 -1.53
N LYS A 70 -2.11 22.02 -2.30
CA LYS A 70 -1.33 20.77 -2.23
C LYS A 70 -0.85 20.43 -0.82
N THR A 71 -0.29 21.42 -0.10
CA THR A 71 0.23 21.24 1.27
C THR A 71 -0.86 20.80 2.24
N ASN A 72 -2.04 21.44 2.18
CA ASN A 72 -3.17 21.10 3.04
C ASN A 72 -3.77 19.74 2.66
N MET A 73 -3.84 19.42 1.37
CA MET A 73 -4.31 18.12 0.89
C MET A 73 -3.38 16.99 1.34
N ASP A 74 -2.07 17.19 1.27
CA ASP A 74 -1.07 16.21 1.73
C ASP A 74 -1.15 16.01 3.25
N THR A 75 -1.33 17.10 4.00
CA THR A 75 -1.53 17.04 5.45
C THR A 75 -2.82 16.29 5.79
N ALA A 76 -3.91 16.56 5.08
CA ALA A 76 -5.17 15.86 5.27
C ALA A 76 -5.04 14.36 4.96
N ALA A 77 -4.36 14.01 3.87
CA ALA A 77 -4.11 12.61 3.50
C ALA A 77 -3.29 11.88 4.58
N ASP A 78 -2.25 12.52 5.14
CA ASP A 78 -1.46 11.94 6.22
C ASP A 78 -2.25 11.75 7.52
N ILE A 79 -3.11 12.71 7.88
CA ILE A 79 -4.02 12.57 9.02
C ILE A 79 -4.97 11.39 8.81
N ILE A 80 -5.57 11.28 7.63
CA ILE A 80 -6.49 10.19 7.28
C ILE A 80 -5.76 8.85 7.34
N ASN A 81 -4.55 8.77 6.77
CA ASN A 81 -3.71 7.57 6.82
C ASN A 81 -3.45 7.12 8.26
N ARG A 82 -3.06 8.05 9.15
CA ARG A 82 -2.86 7.76 10.58
C ARG A 82 -4.13 7.26 11.26
N ARG A 83 -5.30 7.81 10.94
CA ARG A 83 -6.58 7.35 11.51
C ARG A 83 -6.93 5.95 11.06
N VAL A 84 -6.74 5.63 9.78
CA VAL A 84 -7.05 4.29 9.26
C VAL A 84 -6.11 3.24 9.85
N ASN A 85 -4.82 3.54 9.95
CA ASN A 85 -3.85 2.67 10.62
C ASN A 85 -4.18 2.49 12.11
N GLY A 86 -4.66 3.55 12.78
CA GLY A 86 -5.12 3.51 14.17
C GLY A 86 -6.35 2.63 14.42
N MET A 87 -7.12 2.29 13.39
CA MET A 87 -8.24 1.35 13.48
C MET A 87 -7.81 -0.13 13.39
N GLY A 88 -6.50 -0.40 13.28
CA GLY A 88 -5.98 -1.76 13.12
C GLY A 88 -6.07 -2.31 11.70
N VAL A 89 -6.33 -1.44 10.72
CA VAL A 89 -6.34 -1.82 9.31
C VAL A 89 -4.90 -1.90 8.82
N SER A 90 -4.42 -3.11 8.56
CA SER A 90 -3.16 -3.32 7.85
C SER A 90 -3.46 -3.23 6.36
N GLU A 91 -2.67 -2.46 5.59
CA GLU A 91 -2.78 -2.34 4.12
C GLU A 91 -3.90 -1.41 3.60
N ALA A 92 -4.28 -0.38 4.37
CA ALA A 92 -5.06 0.72 3.79
C ALA A 92 -4.20 1.61 2.89
N GLU A 93 -4.81 2.12 1.82
CA GLU A 93 -4.18 3.04 0.89
C GLU A 93 -4.90 4.38 0.89
N VAL A 94 -4.14 5.46 1.05
CA VAL A 94 -4.67 6.84 1.05
C VAL A 94 -3.92 7.64 0.00
N GLN A 95 -4.64 8.20 -0.96
CA GLN A 95 -4.06 9.00 -2.03
C GLN A 95 -4.89 10.24 -2.31
N THR A 96 -4.23 11.34 -2.63
CA THR A 96 -4.88 12.54 -3.17
C THR A 96 -5.18 12.33 -4.65
N GLN A 97 -6.41 12.60 -5.08
CA GLN A 97 -6.84 12.53 -6.48
C GLN A 97 -7.24 13.92 -6.98
N GLY A 98 -6.64 14.34 -8.10
CA GLY A 98 -6.90 15.67 -8.67
C GLY A 98 -6.45 16.77 -7.71
N ASN A 99 -7.29 17.80 -7.55
CA ASN A 99 -6.95 18.99 -6.75
C ASN A 99 -7.60 19.01 -5.37
N ASP A 100 -8.72 18.31 -5.19
CA ASP A 100 -9.59 18.46 -4.02
C ASP A 100 -10.11 17.13 -3.46
N ASN A 101 -9.77 15.99 -4.06
CA ASN A 101 -10.25 14.69 -3.58
C ASN A 101 -9.15 13.90 -2.87
N ILE A 102 -9.56 13.09 -1.90
CA ILE A 102 -8.75 12.07 -1.24
C ILE A 102 -9.49 10.75 -1.34
N ILE A 103 -8.87 9.76 -1.96
CA ILE A 103 -9.38 8.39 -2.02
C ILE A 103 -8.75 7.59 -0.88
N VAL A 104 -9.60 6.88 -0.16
CA VAL A 104 -9.22 5.94 0.90
C VAL A 104 -9.71 4.56 0.51
N ASN A 105 -8.79 3.64 0.29
CA ASN A 105 -9.10 2.24 -0.01
C ASN A 105 -8.80 1.39 1.23
N ILE A 106 -9.80 0.64 1.68
CA ILE A 106 -9.74 -0.17 2.91
C ILE A 106 -10.05 -1.62 2.57
N PRO A 107 -9.17 -2.58 2.90
CA PRO A 107 -9.39 -3.99 2.62
C PRO A 107 -10.59 -4.57 3.40
N ARG A 108 -11.13 -5.70 2.91
CA ARG A 108 -12.22 -6.43 3.58
C ARG A 108 -11.86 -6.84 5.00
N GLY A 109 -12.88 -6.90 5.87
CA GLY A 109 -12.74 -7.25 7.30
C GLY A 109 -12.92 -6.07 8.26
N THR A 110 -12.86 -4.84 7.75
CA THR A 110 -13.13 -3.62 8.53
C THR A 110 -14.61 -3.23 8.43
N ASN A 111 -15.21 -2.74 9.53
CA ASN A 111 -16.59 -2.23 9.50
C ASN A 111 -16.65 -0.94 8.66
N GLN A 112 -17.26 -1.03 7.48
CA GLN A 112 -17.38 0.07 6.52
C GLN A 112 -18.00 1.35 7.13
N LYS A 113 -19.00 1.21 8.01
CA LYS A 113 -19.67 2.37 8.63
C LYS A 113 -18.72 3.09 9.58
N GLN A 114 -18.04 2.34 10.44
CA GLN A 114 -17.06 2.86 11.39
C GLN A 114 -15.89 3.53 10.66
N ALA A 115 -15.38 2.89 9.60
CA ALA A 115 -14.32 3.45 8.79
C ALA A 115 -14.71 4.79 8.17
N ARG A 116 -15.93 4.88 7.59
CA ARG A 116 -16.46 6.12 7.02
C ARG A 116 -16.63 7.22 8.05
N GLU A 117 -17.14 6.91 9.24
CA GLU A 117 -17.25 7.89 10.34
C GLU A 117 -15.86 8.39 10.74
N GLN A 118 -14.90 7.49 10.93
CA GLN A 118 -13.56 7.87 11.40
C GLN A 118 -12.78 8.73 10.39
N VAL A 119 -12.89 8.43 9.09
CA VAL A 119 -12.23 9.24 8.04
C VAL A 119 -13.01 10.50 7.69
N GLY A 120 -14.33 10.49 7.86
CA GLY A 120 -15.21 11.60 7.49
C GLY A 120 -15.39 12.67 8.58
N THR A 121 -15.16 12.35 9.85
CA THR A 121 -15.33 13.30 10.95
C THR A 121 -14.14 14.26 11.08
N THR A 122 -14.42 15.57 11.10
CA THR A 122 -13.40 16.57 11.44
C THR A 122 -13.17 16.58 12.96
N ALA A 123 -12.01 16.12 13.42
CA ALA A 123 -11.64 16.11 14.83
C ALA A 123 -11.09 17.48 15.26
N GLN A 124 -11.97 18.43 15.57
CA GLN A 124 -11.58 19.73 16.14
C GLN A 124 -11.57 19.65 17.68
N LEU A 125 -10.43 19.96 18.29
CA LEU A 125 -10.26 19.99 19.74
C LEU A 125 -10.13 21.44 20.22
N TYR A 126 -11.01 21.85 21.12
CA TYR A 126 -10.99 23.18 21.74
C TYR A 126 -10.71 23.06 23.23
N PHE A 127 -9.78 23.88 23.74
CA PHE A 127 -9.58 24.08 25.16
C PHE A 127 -10.31 25.36 25.58
N ARG A 128 -11.24 25.25 26.54
CA ARG A 128 -11.99 26.40 27.06
C ARG A 128 -11.81 26.51 28.57
N PRO A 129 -11.54 27.72 29.11
CA PRO A 129 -11.46 27.92 30.55
C PRO A 129 -12.83 27.73 31.20
N VAL A 130 -12.85 27.13 32.40
CA VAL A 130 -14.07 26.99 33.21
C VAL A 130 -14.27 28.29 33.98
N LEU A 131 -15.42 28.95 33.79
CA LEU A 131 -15.77 30.16 34.54
C LEU A 131 -16.33 29.76 35.90
N THR A 132 -15.61 30.04 36.98
CA THR A 132 -16.13 29.90 38.35
C THR A 132 -16.76 31.22 38.78
N VAL A 133 -18.04 31.21 39.15
CA VAL A 133 -18.70 32.35 39.80
C VAL A 133 -18.46 32.19 41.30
N ALA A 134 -17.86 33.21 41.93
CA ALA A 134 -17.61 33.27 43.37
C ALA A 134 -18.89 33.58 44.16
#